data_AF-A2SND4-F1
#
_entry.id   AF-A2SND4-F1
#
_cell.length_a   1.000
_cell.length_b   1.000
_cell.length_c   1.000
_cell.angle_alpha   90.00
_cell.angle_beta   90.00
_cell.angle_gamma   90.00
#
_symmetry.space_group_name_H-M   'P 1'
#
loop_
_entity.id
_entity.type
_entity.pdbx_description
1 polymer ?
#
loop_
_entity_poly.entity_id
_entity_poly.type
_entity_poly.pdbx_seq_one_letter_code
_entity_poly.pdbx_strand_id
1 'polypeptide(L)'
;MKAINILDRNGTPVTVGAKVMVQRCVGRYGRVDQVEGTIEQFVEHHGAVLRLNQPARRRMRDHEVWVKPGEQLYVSFPGKLDGDSLTCFNRFEDFEHGHETWVQVIQ
;
A
#
# COMPACT_ATOMS: atom_id res chain seq x y z
N MET A 1 8.57 15.57 -15.08
CA MET A 1 8.73 14.14 -14.78
C MET A 1 7.74 13.36 -15.64
N LYS A 2 8.14 12.22 -16.20
CA LYS A 2 7.24 11.35 -16.97
C LYS A 2 6.22 10.73 -16.01
N ALA A 3 4.95 10.65 -16.41
CA ALA A 3 3.93 9.99 -15.59
C ALA A 3 4.25 8.49 -15.49
N ILE A 4 4.30 7.95 -14.27
CA ILE A 4 4.49 6.52 -14.01
C ILE A 4 3.10 5.88 -13.87
N ASN A 5 2.87 4.78 -14.56
CA ASN A 5 1.66 3.98 -14.43
C ASN A 5 1.76 3.11 -13.18
N ILE A 6 0.94 3.41 -12.17
CA ILE A 6 0.88 2.59 -10.96
C ILE A 6 -0.17 1.51 -11.17
N LEU A 7 0.23 0.26 -11.06
CA LEU A 7 -0.61 -0.91 -11.23
C LEU A 7 -0.73 -1.65 -9.90
N ASP A 8 -1.90 -2.21 -9.63
CA ASP A 8 -2.14 -3.07 -8.48
C ASP A 8 -1.53 -4.47 -8.70
N ARG A 9 -1.66 -5.37 -7.73
CA ARG A 9 -1.11 -6.74 -7.82
C ARG A 9 -1.64 -7.57 -9.00
N ASN A 10 -2.77 -7.16 -9.59
CA ASN A 10 -3.41 -7.83 -10.71
C ASN A 10 -3.19 -7.07 -12.03
N GLY A 11 -2.37 -6.03 -12.04
CA GLY A 11 -2.13 -5.19 -13.21
C GLY A 11 -3.21 -4.13 -13.47
N THR A 12 -4.14 -3.93 -12.52
CA THR A 12 -5.19 -2.91 -12.64
C THR A 12 -4.61 -1.53 -12.34
N PRO A 13 -4.86 -0.51 -13.17
CA PRO A 13 -4.41 0.85 -12.86
C PRO A 13 -4.96 1.34 -11.52
N VAL A 14 -4.06 1.83 -10.66
CA VAL A 14 -4.41 2.54 -9.43
C VAL A 14 -4.49 4.02 -9.75
N THR A 15 -5.63 4.64 -9.49
CA THR A 15 -5.90 6.05 -9.78
C THR A 15 -6.35 6.82 -8.55
N VAL A 16 -6.28 8.15 -8.60
CA VAL A 16 -6.92 9.00 -7.58
C VAL A 16 -8.44 8.74 -7.58
N GLY A 17 -9.00 8.57 -6.38
CA GLY A 17 -10.40 8.18 -6.18
C GLY A 17 -10.63 6.67 -6.13
N ALA A 18 -9.65 5.83 -6.49
CA ALA A 18 -9.77 4.38 -6.34
C ALA A 18 -9.79 4.00 -4.86
N LYS A 19 -10.69 3.09 -4.49
CA LYS A 19 -10.60 2.39 -3.21
C LYS A 19 -9.56 1.30 -3.33
N VAL A 20 -8.67 1.22 -2.35
CA VAL A 20 -7.61 0.22 -2.33
C VAL A 20 -7.52 -0.46 -0.98
N MET A 21 -7.06 -1.70 -1.03
CA MET A 21 -6.54 -2.42 0.12
C MET A 21 -5.03 -2.57 -0.05
N VAL A 22 -4.28 -2.19 0.98
CA VAL A 22 -2.82 -2.30 1.03
C VAL A 22 -2.45 -3.30 2.11
N GLN A 23 -1.82 -4.39 1.73
CA GLN A 23 -1.28 -5.38 2.65
C GLN A 23 0.22 -5.18 2.81
N ARG A 24 0.69 -5.12 4.06
CA ARG A 24 2.10 -5.08 4.39
C ARG A 24 2.49 -6.20 5.34
N CYS A 25 3.56 -6.92 5.01
CA CYS A 25 4.16 -7.86 5.96
C CYS A 25 4.97 -7.09 7.00
N VAL A 26 4.67 -7.31 8.29
CA VAL A 26 5.30 -6.61 9.42
C VAL A 26 5.98 -7.60 10.36
N GLY A 27 7.30 -7.77 10.20
CA GLY A 27 8.15 -8.55 11.10
C GLY A 27 8.29 -10.03 10.73
N ARG A 28 8.72 -10.85 11.71
CA ARG A 28 8.88 -12.30 11.57
C ARG A 28 7.53 -13.01 11.75
N TYR A 29 7.36 -14.19 11.13
CA TYR A 29 6.19 -15.07 11.25
C TYR A 29 4.90 -14.62 10.54
N GLY A 30 5.00 -13.94 9.40
CA GLY A 30 3.84 -13.81 8.49
C GLY A 30 2.75 -12.87 8.98
N ARG A 31 3.02 -12.02 9.98
CA ARG A 31 2.08 -10.99 10.40
C ARG A 31 1.85 -9.99 9.27
N VAL A 32 0.58 -9.71 9.00
CA VAL A 32 0.15 -8.75 7.99
C VAL A 32 -0.57 -7.58 8.64
N ASP A 33 -0.28 -6.38 8.15
CA ASP A 33 -1.03 -5.15 8.39
C ASP A 33 -1.84 -4.84 7.13
N GLN A 34 -3.13 -4.60 7.26
CA GLN A 34 -4.00 -4.24 6.15
C GLN A 34 -4.60 -2.87 6.39
N VAL A 35 -4.46 -2.01 5.38
CA VAL A 35 -5.02 -0.66 5.38
C VAL A 35 -5.97 -0.53 4.20
N GLU A 36 -7.18 -0.06 4.47
CA GLU A 36 -8.17 0.20 3.44
C GLU A 36 -8.51 1.69 3.40
N GLY A 37 -8.54 2.25 2.19
CA GLY A 37 -8.95 3.62 2.00
C GLY A 37 -9.03 4.03 0.54
N THR A 38 -9.44 5.27 0.33
CA THR A 38 -9.53 5.90 -1.00
C THR A 38 -8.27 6.70 -1.28
N ILE A 39 -7.67 6.51 -2.46
CA ILE A 39 -6.51 7.27 -2.91
C ILE A 39 -6.90 8.73 -3.09
N GLU A 40 -6.28 9.64 -2.34
CA GLU A 40 -6.52 11.07 -2.50
C GLU A 40 -5.47 11.73 -3.38
N GLN A 41 -4.23 11.29 -3.21
CA GLN A 41 -3.09 11.80 -3.93
C GLN A 41 -1.97 10.76 -3.93
N PHE A 42 -1.23 10.71 -5.03
CA PHE A 42 0.06 10.03 -5.07
C PHE A 42 1.14 10.94 -4.51
N VAL A 43 2.04 10.36 -3.72
CA VAL A 43 3.25 11.04 -3.25
C VAL A 43 4.41 10.44 -4.05
N GLU A 44 4.82 11.18 -5.07
CA GLU A 44 5.77 10.70 -6.07
C GLU A 44 5.33 9.35 -6.67
N HIS A 45 6.27 8.43 -6.90
CA HIS A 45 6.00 7.07 -7.38
C HIS A 45 6.14 6.01 -6.28
N HIS A 46 6.33 6.41 -5.02
CA HIS A 46 6.63 5.48 -3.93
C HIS A 46 5.49 5.29 -2.94
N GLY A 47 4.38 6.02 -3.08
CA GLY A 47 3.25 5.87 -2.18
C GLY A 47 2.07 6.77 -2.50
N ALA A 48 1.08 6.73 -1.63
CA ALA A 48 -0.13 7.53 -1.72
C ALA A 48 -0.61 7.95 -0.34
N VAL A 49 -1.38 9.04 -0.29
CA VAL A 49 -2.19 9.37 0.87
C VAL A 49 -3.58 8.78 0.65
N LEU A 50 -4.00 7.96 1.61
CA LEU A 50 -5.33 7.36 1.65
C LEU A 50 -6.22 8.11 2.63
N ARG A 51 -7.49 8.32 2.26
CA ARG A 51 -8.55 8.58 3.25
C ARG A 51 -9.07 7.24 3.74
N LEU A 52 -8.98 7.00 5.04
CA LEU A 52 -9.27 5.68 5.60
C LEU A 52 -10.77 5.37 5.64
N ASN A 53 -11.12 4.14 5.26
CA ASN A 53 -12.48 3.62 5.40
C ASN A 53 -12.71 3.01 6.80
N GLN A 54 -11.63 2.49 7.41
CA GLN A 54 -11.63 1.84 8.71
C GLN A 54 -10.41 2.30 9.54
N PRO A 55 -10.44 2.16 10.87
CA PRO A 55 -9.31 2.57 11.70
C PRO A 55 -8.06 1.78 11.33
N ALA A 56 -6.91 2.46 11.23
CA ALA A 56 -5.63 1.83 10.93
C ALA A 56 -4.55 2.31 11.88
N ARG A 57 -3.45 1.57 11.97
CA ARG A 57 -2.30 1.96 12.78
C ARG A 57 -1.28 2.70 11.94
N ARG A 58 -0.86 3.87 12.43
CA ARG A 58 0.31 4.60 11.92
C ARG A 58 1.49 4.32 12.81
N ARG A 59 2.53 3.72 12.25
CA ARG A 59 3.80 3.50 12.94
C ARG A 59 4.62 4.78 12.92
N MET A 60 4.95 5.28 14.10
CA MET A 60 5.89 6.38 14.31
C MET A 60 7.24 5.79 14.74
N ARG A 61 8.27 6.63 14.87
CA ARG A 61 9.61 6.21 15.28
C ARG A 61 9.61 5.41 16.59
N ASP A 62 8.81 5.84 17.57
CA ASP A 62 8.88 5.34 18.94
C ASP A 62 7.58 4.67 19.43
N HIS A 63 6.48 4.74 18.67
CA HIS A 63 5.18 4.18 19.07
C HIS A 63 4.22 4.02 17.88
N GLU A 64 3.06 3.40 18.11
CA GLU A 64 1.96 3.31 17.14
C GLU A 64 0.80 4.21 17.56
N VAL A 65 0.17 4.88 16.60
CA VAL A 65 -1.02 5.72 16.83
C VAL A 65 -2.17 5.20 15.98
N TRP A 66 -3.36 5.15 16.54
CA TRP A 66 -4.59 4.87 15.79
C TRP A 66 -5.01 6.09 14.98
N VAL A 67 -5.24 5.88 13.69
CA VAL A 67 -5.82 6.86 12.77
C VAL A 67 -7.27 6.48 12.56
N LYS A 68 -8.17 7.45 12.69
CA LYS A 68 -9.62 7.20 12.66
C LYS A 68 -10.12 7.06 11.21
N PRO A 69 -11.29 6.42 10.99
CA PRO A 69 -11.99 6.49 9.71
C PRO A 69 -12.20 7.95 9.28
N GLY A 70 -12.04 8.23 7.99
CA GLY A 70 -12.15 9.57 7.42
C GLY A 70 -10.89 10.44 7.54
N GLU A 71 -9.90 10.05 8.36
CA GLU A 71 -8.60 10.72 8.42
C GLU A 71 -7.66 10.21 7.32
N GLN A 72 -6.59 10.97 7.09
CA GLN A 72 -5.58 10.67 6.08
C GLN A 72 -4.43 9.83 6.66
N LEU A 73 -4.00 8.83 5.90
CA LEU A 73 -2.81 8.04 6.18
C LEU A 73 -1.94 7.90 4.93
N TYR A 74 -0.67 8.27 5.05
CA TYR A 74 0.33 7.97 4.04
C TYR A 74 0.70 6.48 4.08
N VAL A 75 0.71 5.84 2.91
CA VAL A 75 1.17 4.47 2.71
C VAL A 75 2.21 4.42 1.59
N SER A 76 3.33 3.76 1.85
CA SER A 76 4.30 3.42 0.82
C SER A 76 3.79 2.24 -0.01
N PHE A 77 3.87 2.35 -1.32
CA PHE A 77 3.55 1.24 -2.20
C PHE A 77 4.73 0.29 -2.32
N PRO A 78 4.54 -1.02 -2.05
CA PRO A 78 5.51 -2.01 -2.45
C PRO A 78 5.60 -2.07 -3.98
N GLY A 79 6.67 -2.62 -4.52
CA GLY A 79 6.68 -2.99 -5.93
C GLY A 79 8.04 -2.87 -6.58
N LYS A 80 8.04 -3.19 -7.88
CA LYS A 80 9.18 -3.04 -8.77
C LYS A 80 8.80 -2.08 -9.90
N LEU A 81 9.67 -1.09 -10.12
CA LEU A 81 9.58 -0.21 -11.29
C LEU A 81 10.13 -0.97 -12.50
N ASP A 82 9.35 -1.05 -13.58
CA ASP A 82 9.72 -1.60 -14.87
C ASP A 82 9.36 -0.60 -15.98
N GLY A 83 10.38 0.05 -16.54
CA GLY A 83 10.20 1.15 -17.48
C GLY A 83 9.36 2.29 -16.87
N ASP A 84 8.18 2.51 -17.46
CA ASP A 84 7.23 3.55 -17.06
C ASP A 84 6.12 3.03 -16.12
N SER A 85 6.22 1.81 -15.59
CA SER A 85 5.18 1.19 -14.76
C SER A 85 5.71 0.70 -13.40
N LEU A 86 4.95 0.94 -12.33
CA LEU A 86 5.17 0.36 -11.01
C LEU A 86 4.08 -0.66 -10.72
N THR A 87 4.43 -1.95 -10.68
CA THR A 87 3.50 -3.00 -10.24
C THR A 87 3.60 -3.16 -8.73
N CYS A 88 2.49 -2.90 -8.03
CA CYS A 88 2.43 -2.83 -6.59
C CYS A 88 2.31 -4.20 -5.92
N PHE A 89 3.30 -5.05 -6.17
CA PHE A 89 3.39 -6.39 -5.63
C PHE A 89 4.85 -6.72 -5.33
N ASN A 90 5.10 -7.27 -4.14
CA ASN A 90 6.39 -7.81 -3.78
C ASN A 90 6.20 -9.08 -2.94
N ARG A 91 7.01 -10.10 -3.22
CA ARG A 91 7.04 -11.37 -2.49
C ARG A 91 8.45 -11.58 -1.95
N PHE A 92 8.55 -11.69 -0.63
CA PHE A 92 9.76 -12.15 0.03
C PHE A 92 9.52 -13.58 0.51
N GLU A 93 10.39 -14.49 0.12
CA GLU A 93 10.39 -15.86 0.65
C GLU A 93 11.46 -15.92 1.75
N ASP A 94 11.06 -16.28 2.97
CA ASP A 94 11.99 -16.85 3.94
C ASP A 94 11.78 -18.37 3.98
N PHE A 95 12.74 -19.12 4.52
CA PHE A 95 12.80 -20.59 4.51
C PHE A 95 11.54 -21.29 5.05
N GLU A 96 10.67 -20.59 5.78
CA GLU A 96 9.48 -21.16 6.42
C GLU A 96 8.14 -20.56 5.93
N HIS A 97 8.11 -19.35 5.34
CA HIS A 97 6.85 -18.66 5.02
C HIS A 97 6.99 -17.67 3.85
N GLY A 98 5.97 -17.61 2.98
CA GLY A 98 5.83 -16.57 1.97
C GLY A 98 5.28 -15.27 2.56
N HIS A 99 5.95 -14.14 2.29
CA HIS A 99 5.54 -12.81 2.73
C HIS A 99 5.16 -11.96 1.51
N GLU A 100 3.86 -11.72 1.32
CA GLU A 100 3.35 -10.88 0.23
C GLU A 100 2.94 -9.49 0.73
N THR A 101 3.49 -8.46 0.11
CA THR A 101 3.10 -7.06 0.32
C THR A 101 2.58 -6.53 -1.01
N TRP A 102 1.37 -5.97 -1.01
CA TRP A 102 0.68 -5.60 -2.25
C TRP A 102 -0.33 -4.47 -2.07
N VAL A 103 -0.71 -3.85 -3.19
CA VAL A 103 -1.88 -2.98 -3.32
C VAL A 103 -2.89 -3.68 -4.24
N GLN A 104 -4.16 -3.63 -3.88
CA GLN A 104 -5.26 -4.15 -4.70
C GLN A 104 -6.36 -3.10 -4.78
N VAL A 105 -6.86 -2.84 -5.99
CA VAL A 105 -8.07 -2.02 -6.16
C VAL A 105 -9.28 -2.85 -5.76
N ILE A 106 -10.17 -2.26 -4.95
CA ILE A 106 -11.39 -2.90 -4.43
C ILE A 106 -12.62 -2.10 -4.90
N GLN A 107 -13.76 -2.78 -5.05
CA GLN A 107 -15.04 -2.20 -5.53
C GLN A 107 -15.80 -1.47 -4.41
#